data_AF-A0A972GK02-F1
#
_entry.id   AF-A0A972GK02-F1
#
_cell.length_a   1.000
_cell.length_b   1.000
_cell.length_c   1.000
_cell.angle_alpha   90.00
_cell.angle_beta   90.00
_cell.angle_gamma   90.00
#
_symmetry.space_group_name_H-M   'P 1'
#
loop_
_entity.id
_entity.type
_entity.pdbx_description
1 polymer ?
#
loop_
_entity_poly.entity_id
_entity_poly.type
_entity_poly.pdbx_seq_one_letter_code
_entity_poly.pdbx_strand_id
1 'polypeptide(L)' 'MERYLVFDAGCSVCSRLARQVQAVVGDQITVVSIHDDTARTLLDRVYPADHGTYLVFVDA' A
#
# COMPACT_ATOMS: atom_id res chain seq x y z
N MET A 1 -13.09 -9.05 -3.11
CA MET A 1 -11.63 -8.98 -2.92
C MET A 1 -11.24 -7.55 -3.17
N GLU A 2 -10.79 -6.88 -2.12
CA GLU A 2 -10.30 -5.51 -2.21
C GLU A 2 -8.79 -5.58 -2.38
N ARG A 3 -8.26 -4.90 -3.41
CA ARG A 3 -6.82 -4.89 -3.69
C ARG A 3 -6.21 -3.62 -3.18
N TYR A 4 -5.12 -3.76 -2.44
CA TYR A 4 -4.40 -2.65 -1.85
C TYR A 4 -2.96 -2.60 -2.38
N LEU A 5 -2.57 -1.42 -2.87
CA LEU A 5 -1.16 -1.08 -3.06
C LEU A 5 -0.70 -0.25 -1.87
N VAL A 6 0.16 -0.83 -1.05
CA VAL A 6 0.75 -0.15 0.10
C VAL A 6 2.14 0.36 -0.28
N PHE A 7 2.40 1.65 -0.07
CA PHE A 7 3.69 2.28 -0.43
C PHE A 7 4.26 3.15 0.69
N ASP A 8 5.56 3.44 0.64
CA ASP A 8 6.19 4.40 1.56
C ASP A 8 6.16 5.83 0.99
N ALA A 9 5.44 6.75 1.65
CA ALA A 9 5.39 8.16 1.26
C ALA A 9 6.70 8.92 1.48
N GLY A 10 7.61 8.42 2.32
CA GLY A 10 8.99 8.93 2.44
C GLY A 10 9.85 8.63 1.21
N CYS A 11 9.46 7.62 0.42
CA CYS A 11 10.12 7.27 -0.84
C CYS A 11 9.48 8.02 -2.03
N SER A 12 10.17 9.05 -2.54
CA SER A 12 9.67 9.88 -3.65
C SER A 12 9.41 9.12 -4.96
N VAL A 13 10.17 8.05 -5.21
CA VAL A 13 9.98 7.17 -6.39
C VAL A 13 8.77 6.27 -6.18
N CYS A 14 8.61 5.69 -4.99
CA CYS A 14 7.49 4.83 -4.62
C CYS A 14 6.16 5.59 -4.70
N SER A 15 6.13 6.83 -4.18
CA SER A 15 4.97 7.72 -4.26
C SER A 15 4.58 8.04 -5.71
N ARG A 16 5.57 8.25 -6.59
CA ARG A 16 5.31 8.50 -8.02
C ARG A 16 4.77 7.27 -8.71
N LEU A 17 5.38 6.11 -8.46
CA LEU A 17 4.93 4.84 -9.02
C LEU A 17 3.51 4.50 -8.57
N ALA A 18 3.20 4.66 -7.28
CA ALA A 18 1.88 4.35 -6.74
C ALA A 18 0.76 5.17 -7.40
N ARG A 19 1.00 6.47 -7.64
CA ARG A 19 0.08 7.32 -8.40
C ARG A 19 -0.07 6.91 -9.86
N GLN A 20 1.03 6.51 -10.51
CA GLN A 20 0.96 6.01 -11.89
C GLN A 20 0.18 4.71 -11.99
N VAL A 21 0.40 3.78 -11.05
CA VAL A 21 -0.39 2.55 -10.97
C VAL A 21 -1.86 2.90 -10.80
N GLN A 22 -2.23 3.74 -9.83
CA GLN A 22 -3.63 4.16 -9.64
C GLN A 22 -4.24 4.79 -10.90
N ALA A 23 -3.48 5.61 -11.63
CA ALA A 23 -3.94 6.22 -12.88
C ALA A 23 -4.18 5.20 -14.00
N VAL A 24 -3.45 4.08 -14.01
CA VAL A 24 -3.58 3.01 -15.02
C VAL A 24 -4.69 2.03 -14.66
N VAL A 25 -4.77 1.60 -13.39
CA VAL A 25 -5.74 0.57 -12.95
C VAL A 25 -7.06 1.16 -12.48
N GLY A 26 -7.12 2.47 -12.21
CA GLY A 26 -8.30 3.15 -11.70
C GLY A 26 -8.76 2.58 -10.36
N ASP A 27 -10.07 2.47 -10.20
CA ASP A 27 -10.73 2.03 -8.96
C ASP A 27 -10.58 0.52 -8.66
N GLN A 28 -9.82 -0.21 -9.49
CA GLN A 28 -9.51 -1.62 -9.24
C GLN A 28 -8.52 -1.83 -8.10
N ILE A 29 -7.82 -0.78 -7.67
CA ILE A 29 -6.85 -0.83 -6.58
C ILE A 29 -6.92 0.42 -5.71
N THR A 30 -6.93 0.20 -4.40
CA THR A 30 -6.83 1.28 -3.41
C THR A 30 -5.35 1.50 -3.08
N VAL A 31 -4.88 2.73 -3.22
CA VAL A 31 -3.49 3.10 -2.92
C VAL A 31 -3.42 3.78 -1.56
N VAL A 32 -2.62 3.23 -0.64
CA VAL A 32 -2.47 3.74 0.73
C VAL A 32 -1.00 3.84 1.13
N SER A 33 -0.65 4.87 1.89
CA SER A 33 0.71 5.03 2.43
C SER A 33 0.86 4.23 3.72
N ILE A 34 2.02 3.60 3.97
CA ILE A 34 2.34 2.95 5.26
C ILE A 34 2.27 3.90 6.46
N HIS A 35 2.33 5.22 6.19
CA HIS A 35 2.20 6.25 7.23
C HIS A 35 0.73 6.55 7.57
N ASP A 36 -0.23 5.99 6.83
CA ASP A 36 -1.66 6.12 7.09
C ASP A 36 -2.15 4.99 8.02
N ASP A 37 -3.07 5.31 8.93
CA ASP A 37 -3.65 4.33 9.87
C ASP A 37 -4.34 3.15 9.16
N THR A 38 -4.90 3.40 7.97
CA THR A 38 -5.51 2.36 7.14
C THR A 38 -4.49 1.30 6.71
N ALA A 39 -3.29 1.72 6.28
CA ALA A 39 -2.24 0.79 5.90
C ALA A 39 -1.73 0.01 7.11
N ARG A 40 -1.59 0.66 8.27
CA ARG A 40 -1.23 -0.05 9.51
C ARG A 40 -2.24 -1.13 9.86
N THR A 41 -3.54 -0.80 9.81
CA THR A 41 -4.62 -1.76 10.08
C THR A 41 -4.60 -2.95 9.11
N LEU A 42 -4.31 -2.71 7.82
CA LEU A 42 -4.18 -3.76 6.82
C LEU A 42 -2.96 -4.64 7.08
N LEU A 43 -1.81 -4.03 7.35
CA LEU A 43 -0.57 -4.74 7.66
C LEU A 43 -0.70 -5.57 8.95
N ASP A 44 -1.32 -5.04 10.00
CA ASP A 44 -1.53 -5.77 11.26
C ASP A 44 -2.42 -7.00 11.07
N ARG A 45 -3.37 -6.97 10.12
CA ARG A 45 -4.22 -8.11 9.79
C ARG A 45 -3.48 -9.20 9.02
N VAL A 46 -2.59 -8.82 8.11
CA VAL A 46 -1.94 -9.76 7.19
C VAL A 46 -0.58 -10.24 7.72
N TYR A 47 0.15 -9.37 8.41
CA TYR A 47 1.48 -9.58 8.96
C TYR A 47 1.56 -9.15 10.44
N PRO A 48 0.82 -9.82 11.36
CA PRO A 48 0.73 -9.45 12.76
C PRO A 48 2.06 -9.52 13.56
N ALA A 49 3.17 -9.97 12.95
CA ALA A 49 4.45 -10.18 13.61
C ALA A 49 5.66 -9.56 12.89
N ASP A 50 5.47 -8.85 11.77
CA ASP A 50 6.58 -8.33 10.97
C ASP A 50 6.28 -6.92 10.43
N HIS A 51 6.80 -5.89 11.09
CA HIS A 51 6.68 -4.48 10.71
C HIS A 51 7.88 -3.99 9.88
N GLY A 52 8.52 -4.89 9.14
CA GLY A 52 9.64 -4.57 8.25
C GLY A 52 9.19 -3.76 7.03
N THR A 53 9.79 -2.59 6.85
CA THR A 53 9.51 -1.60 5.79
C THR A 53 9.78 -2.17 4.39
N TYR A 54 8.74 -2.63 3.68
CA TYR A 54 8.82 -2.98 2.26
C TYR A 54 7.52 -2.62 1.52
N LEU A 55 7.63 -2.35 0.22
CA LEU A 55 6.50 -2.36 -0.71
C LEU A 55 5.90 -3.76 -0.70
N VAL A 56 4.69 -3.90 -0.15
CA VAL A 56 3.94 -5.16 -0.12
C VAL A 56 2.66 -4.99 -0.92
N PHE A 57 2.43 -5.90 -1.87
CA PHE A 57 1.12 -6.05 -2.51
C PHE A 57 0.26 -6.91 -1.61
N VAL A 58 -0.88 -6.38 -1.16
CA VAL A 58 -1.79 -7.09 -0.27
C VAL A 58 -3.10 -7.35 -1.04
N ASP A 59 -3.37 -8.62 -1.31
CA ASP A 59 -4.70 -9.08 -1.70
C ASP A 59 -5.50 -9.36 -0.42
N ALA A 60 -6.59 -8.62 -0.20
CA ALA A 60 -7.48 -8.77 0.96
C ALA A 60 -8.89 -9.25 0.54
#